data_AF-A0A7C1S5J1-F1
#
_entry.id   AF-A0A7C1S5J1-F1
#
_cell.length_a   1.000
_cell.length_b   1.000
_cell.length_c   1.000
_cell.angle_alpha   90.00
_cell.angle_beta   90.00
_cell.angle_gamma   90.00
#
_symmetry.space_group_name_H-M   'P 1'
#
loop_
_entity.id
_entity.type
_entity.pdbx_description
1 polymer ?
#
loop_
_entity_poly.entity_id
_entity_poly.type
_entity_poly.pdbx_seq_one_letter_code
_entity_poly.pdbx_strand_id
1 'polypeptide(L)'
;MSNFFLLVGLTNFISNRCLSHFPVRYIVNKRAGGRTIGSATISYTGFLLLIFVIFHLVNFHFADKTSATIYQIVSSTFTKPGYVAIYIAAVIVTAIHIRHGFWSAFQTIGANHPKYMPAIRVISILFSIILGIGFGSIPIYMSLTG
;
A
#
# COMPACT_ATOMS: atom_id res chain seq x y z
N MET A 1 22.55 -19.76 1.86
CA MET A 1 22.22 -18.36 2.22
C MET A 1 21.11 -18.24 3.28
N SER A 2 20.73 -19.32 3.99
CA SER A 2 19.64 -19.32 5.00
C SER A 2 20.11 -18.99 6.44
N ASN A 3 21.36 -19.30 6.79
CA ASN A 3 21.84 -19.20 8.18
C ASN A 3 22.15 -17.77 8.66
N PHE A 4 22.35 -16.81 7.75
CA PHE A 4 22.70 -15.44 8.12
C PHE A 4 21.52 -14.69 8.76
N PHE A 5 20.30 -14.92 8.28
CA PHE A 5 19.10 -14.24 8.80
C PHE A 5 18.70 -14.73 10.19
N LEU A 6 18.86 -16.04 10.45
CA LEU A 6 18.60 -16.63 11.76
C LEU A 6 19.62 -16.18 12.80
N LEU A 7 20.91 -16.12 12.45
CA LEU A 7 21.96 -15.66 13.37
C LEU A 7 21.81 -14.18 13.74
N VAL A 8 21.45 -13.31 12.79
CA VAL A 8 21.21 -11.88 13.08
C VAL A 8 19.95 -11.70 13.91
N GLY A 9 18.87 -12.44 13.64
CA GLY A 9 17.66 -12.40 14.46
C GLY A 9 17.90 -12.85 15.90
N LEU A 10 18.64 -13.95 16.08
CA LEU A 10 18.92 -14.53 17.40
C LEU A 10 19.86 -13.64 18.23
N THR A 11 20.90 -13.07 17.62
CA THR A 11 21.86 -12.18 18.31
C THR A 11 21.22 -10.86 18.76
N ASN A 12 20.32 -10.29 17.96
CA ASN A 12 19.54 -9.11 18.36
C ASN A 12 18.57 -9.43 19.50
N PHE A 13 17.91 -10.58 19.44
CA PHE A 13 16.97 -11.01 20.50
C PHE A 13 17.68 -11.30 21.83
N ILE A 14 18.83 -11.99 21.79
CA ILE A 14 19.65 -12.27 22.98
C ILE A 14 20.26 -10.98 23.54
N SER A 15 20.77 -10.08 22.69
CA SER A 15 21.28 -8.78 23.15
C SER A 15 20.19 -7.93 23.83
N ASN A 16 18.97 -7.90 23.28
CA ASN A 16 17.85 -7.17 23.87
C ASN A 16 17.41 -7.76 25.24
N ARG A 17 17.50 -9.08 25.41
CA ARG A 17 17.20 -9.74 26.70
C ARG A 17 18.33 -9.65 27.72
N CYS A 18 19.60 -9.72 27.31
CA CYS A 18 20.75 -9.52 28.20
C CYS A 18 20.81 -8.08 28.74
N LEU A 19 20.45 -7.08 27.91
CA LEU A 19 20.36 -5.69 28.34
C LEU A 19 19.17 -5.40 29.28
N SER A 20 18.17 -6.29 29.36
CA SER A 20 17.03 -6.15 30.27
C SER A 20 17.38 -6.50 31.73
N HIS A 21 18.55 -7.10 32.01
CA HIS A 21 18.99 -7.45 33.36
C HIS A 21 19.96 -6.43 33.98
N PHE A 22 20.55 -5.53 33.19
CA PHE A 22 21.40 -4.46 33.71
C PHE A 22 20.54 -3.22 34.03
N PRO A 23 20.69 -2.57 35.19
CA PRO A 23 19.88 -1.42 35.61
C PRO A 23 20.25 -0.12 34.85
N VAL A 24 20.85 -0.23 33.67
CA VAL A 24 20.99 0.91 32.76
C VAL A 24 19.63 1.06 32.11
N ARG A 25 18.81 1.98 32.65
CA ARG A 25 17.57 2.41 32.00
C ARG A 25 17.90 2.83 30.58
N TYR A 26 17.64 1.95 29.61
CA TYR A 26 17.56 2.37 28.23
C TYR A 26 16.45 3.42 28.22
N ILE A 27 16.84 4.68 28.02
CA ILE A 27 15.88 5.74 27.75
C ILE A 27 15.29 5.38 26.40
N VAL A 28 14.29 4.49 26.40
CA VAL A 28 13.42 4.29 25.26
C VAL A 28 12.69 5.62 25.17
N ASN A 29 13.26 6.52 24.37
CA ASN A 29 12.56 7.69 23.93
C ASN A 29 11.23 7.13 23.40
N LYS A 30 10.08 7.50 23.99
CA LYS A 30 8.77 7.07 23.46
C LYS A 30 8.57 7.52 21.99
N ARG A 31 9.48 8.38 21.50
CA ARG A 31 9.64 8.85 20.12
C ARG A 31 10.80 8.22 19.34
N ALA A 32 11.57 7.27 19.91
CA ALA A 32 12.70 6.60 19.27
C ALA A 32 12.25 5.64 18.15
N GLY A 33 11.02 5.12 18.23
CA GLY A 33 10.35 4.46 17.11
C GLY A 33 9.68 5.46 16.17
N GLY A 34 10.29 6.64 15.99
CA GLY A 34 9.74 7.84 15.36
C GLY A 34 8.76 7.48 14.25
N ARG A 35 7.47 7.51 14.56
CA ARG A 35 6.41 7.38 13.56
C ARG A 35 6.55 8.60 12.67
N THR A 36 7.38 8.48 11.65
CA THR A 36 7.32 9.40 10.53
C THR A 36 5.89 9.35 10.02
N ILE A 37 5.32 10.51 9.68
CA ILE A 37 3.95 10.58 9.16
C ILE A 37 3.77 9.58 8.00
N GLY A 38 4.84 9.33 7.23
CA GLY A 38 4.87 8.31 6.17
C GLY A 38 4.73 6.86 6.63
N SER A 39 5.26 6.45 7.80
CA SER A 39 5.04 5.09 8.32
C SER A 39 3.65 4.95 8.95
N ALA A 40 3.12 6.02 9.54
CA ALA A 40 1.78 6.04 10.08
C ALA A 40 0.70 5.85 8.98
N THR A 41 0.84 6.49 7.83
CA THR A 41 -0.15 6.43 6.74
C THR A 41 -0.18 5.10 5.98
N ILE A 42 0.92 4.33 5.93
CA ILE A 42 0.97 3.04 5.23
C ILE A 42 0.01 2.01 5.85
N SER A 43 -0.05 1.91 7.19
CA SER A 43 -0.95 0.95 7.84
C SER A 43 -2.42 1.27 7.61
N TYR A 44 -2.80 2.56 7.68
CA TYR A 44 -4.20 2.97 7.44
C TYR A 44 -4.59 2.80 5.97
N THR A 45 -3.74 3.25 5.03
CA THR A 45 -4.02 3.09 3.60
C THR A 45 -4.06 1.61 3.20
N GLY A 46 -3.19 0.77 3.75
CA GLY A 46 -3.21 -0.68 3.51
C GLY A 46 -4.50 -1.34 4.00
N PHE A 47 -5.01 -0.96 5.18
CA PHE A 47 -6.27 -1.47 5.70
C PHE A 47 -7.48 -1.02 4.85
N LEU A 48 -7.50 0.25 4.43
CA LEU A 48 -8.53 0.75 3.51
C LEU A 48 -8.51 0.02 2.16
N LEU A 49 -7.31 -0.25 1.61
CA LEU A 49 -7.17 -1.04 0.39
C LEU A 49 -7.65 -2.47 0.55
N LEU A 50 -7.41 -3.11 1.70
CA LEU A 50 -7.90 -4.46 1.95
C LEU A 50 -9.43 -4.51 1.88
N ILE A 51 -10.10 -3.56 2.53
CA ILE A 51 -11.57 -3.43 2.47
C ILE A 51 -12.02 -3.19 1.01
N PHE A 52 -11.35 -2.28 0.30
CA PHE A 52 -11.66 -2.00 -1.10
C PHE A 52 -11.47 -3.22 -2.01
N VAL A 53 -10.42 -4.02 -1.81
CA VAL A 53 -10.18 -5.24 -2.60
C VAL A 53 -11.29 -6.26 -2.37
N ILE A 54 -11.73 -6.48 -1.13
CA ILE A 54 -12.87 -7.37 -0.84
C ILE A 54 -14.12 -6.86 -1.58
N PHE A 55 -14.43 -5.58 -1.44
CA PHE A 55 -15.55 -4.95 -2.13
C PHE A 55 -15.43 -5.09 -3.67
N HIS A 56 -14.25 -4.88 -4.23
CA HIS A 56 -13.98 -5.01 -5.66
C HIS A 56 -14.21 -6.45 -6.15
N LEU A 57 -13.72 -7.44 -5.41
CA LEU A 57 -13.87 -8.85 -5.76
C LEU A 57 -15.34 -9.29 -5.69
N VAL A 58 -16.08 -8.86 -4.67
CA VAL A 58 -17.52 -9.18 -4.56
C VAL A 58 -18.31 -8.61 -5.74
N ASN A 59 -18.04 -7.36 -6.14
CA ASN A 59 -18.79 -6.70 -7.22
C ASN A 59 -18.45 -7.21 -8.63
N PHE A 60 -17.21 -7.65 -8.89
CA PHE A 60 -16.79 -8.01 -10.26
C PHE A 60 -16.32 -9.46 -10.43
N HIS A 61 -15.58 -9.99 -9.46
CA HIS A 61 -15.07 -11.36 -9.55
C HIS A 61 -16.17 -12.37 -9.22
N PHE A 62 -16.90 -12.16 -8.13
CA PHE A 62 -17.97 -13.05 -7.66
C PHE A 62 -19.35 -12.70 -8.19
N ALA A 63 -19.48 -11.69 -9.05
CA ALA A 63 -20.74 -11.41 -9.72
C ALA A 63 -21.15 -12.55 -10.65
N ASP A 64 -22.45 -12.85 -10.67
CA ASP A 64 -23.05 -13.87 -11.52
C ASP A 64 -22.95 -13.48 -12.99
N LYS A 65 -22.27 -14.32 -13.77
CA LYS A 65 -22.03 -14.11 -15.21
C LYS A 65 -22.92 -14.96 -16.10
N THR A 66 -23.93 -15.60 -15.50
CA THR A 66 -24.81 -16.57 -16.17
C THR A 66 -25.72 -15.92 -17.21
N SER A 67 -26.13 -14.67 -16.96
CA SER A 67 -27.09 -13.96 -17.82
C SER A 67 -26.59 -12.59 -18.30
N ALA A 68 -25.41 -12.16 -17.85
CA ALA A 68 -24.84 -10.85 -18.17
C ALA A 68 -23.35 -10.98 -18.50
N THR A 69 -22.92 -10.24 -19.51
CA THR A 69 -21.50 -10.11 -19.85
C THR A 69 -20.76 -9.27 -18.81
N ILE A 70 -19.44 -9.45 -18.69
CA ILE A 70 -18.61 -8.64 -17.78
C ILE A 70 -18.79 -7.14 -18.05
N TYR A 71 -18.90 -6.76 -19.33
CA TYR A 71 -19.14 -5.37 -19.72
C TYR A 71 -20.46 -4.83 -19.16
N GLN A 72 -21.54 -5.62 -19.18
CA GLN A 72 -22.84 -5.20 -18.62
C GLN A 72 -22.80 -5.05 -17.10
N ILE A 73 -22.10 -5.95 -16.39
CA ILE A 73 -21.90 -5.85 -14.94
C ILE A 73 -21.12 -4.59 -14.58
N VAL A 74 -20.04 -4.32 -15.33
CA VAL A 74 -19.19 -3.13 -15.13
C VAL A 74 -19.93 -1.84 -15.44
N SER A 75 -20.58 -1.74 -16.61
CA SER A 75 -21.34 -0.54 -17.01
C SER A 75 -22.46 -0.24 -16.01
N SER A 76 -23.32 -1.21 -15.70
CA SER A 76 -24.42 -1.02 -14.74
C SER A 76 -23.98 -0.65 -13.32
N THR A 77 -22.77 -1.05 -12.92
CA THR A 77 -22.17 -0.65 -11.64
C THR A 77 -21.72 0.81 -11.68
N PHE A 78 -21.08 1.24 -12.77
CA PHE A 78 -20.52 2.59 -12.90
C PHE A 78 -21.53 3.65 -13.38
N THR A 79 -22.73 3.27 -13.84
CA THR A 79 -23.85 4.22 -13.99
C THR A 79 -24.29 4.80 -12.64
N LYS A 80 -24.04 4.10 -11.52
CA LYS A 80 -24.40 4.57 -10.17
C LYS A 80 -23.32 5.52 -9.62
N PRO A 81 -23.62 6.82 -9.39
CA PRO A 81 -22.59 7.80 -9.00
C PRO A 81 -21.97 7.49 -7.63
N GLY A 82 -22.70 6.82 -6.73
CA GLY A 82 -22.16 6.39 -5.43
C GLY A 82 -21.00 5.40 -5.57
N TYR A 83 -21.07 4.47 -6.53
CA TYR A 83 -19.99 3.53 -6.79
C TYR A 83 -18.80 4.27 -7.41
N VAL A 84 -19.02 5.14 -8.40
CA VAL A 84 -17.97 5.95 -9.02
C VAL A 84 -17.16 6.72 -7.97
N ALA A 85 -17.82 7.37 -7.02
CA ALA A 85 -17.17 8.12 -5.95
C ALA A 85 -16.29 7.22 -5.05
N ILE A 86 -16.79 6.04 -4.64
CA ILE A 86 -16.04 5.08 -3.83
C ILE A 86 -14.80 4.59 -4.58
N TYR A 87 -14.93 4.26 -5.86
CA TYR A 87 -13.81 3.77 -6.66
C TYR A 87 -12.76 4.86 -6.91
N ILE A 88 -13.16 6.11 -7.16
CA ILE A 88 -12.22 7.23 -7.30
C ILE A 88 -11.47 7.45 -5.98
N ALA A 89 -12.17 7.45 -4.84
CA ALA A 89 -11.54 7.58 -3.53
C ALA A 89 -10.54 6.43 -3.28
N ALA A 90 -10.90 5.20 -3.63
CA ALA A 90 -10.02 4.05 -3.51
C ALA A 90 -8.78 4.14 -4.41
N VAL A 91 -8.90 4.67 -5.63
CA VAL A 91 -7.77 4.91 -6.54
C VAL A 91 -6.81 5.95 -5.95
N ILE A 92 -7.32 7.01 -5.32
CA ILE A 92 -6.48 8.01 -4.63
C ILE A 92 -5.70 7.37 -3.47
N VAL A 93 -6.38 6.57 -2.64
CA VAL A 93 -5.75 5.82 -1.55
C VAL A 93 -4.69 4.85 -2.09
N THR A 94 -4.99 4.18 -3.19
CA THR A 94 -4.06 3.26 -3.88
C THR A 94 -2.81 4.00 -4.37
N ALA A 95 -2.98 5.16 -5.01
CA ALA A 95 -1.87 5.97 -5.48
C ALA A 95 -0.94 6.37 -4.32
N ILE A 96 -1.50 6.85 -3.20
CA ILE A 96 -0.73 7.18 -2.01
C ILE A 96 0.02 5.94 -1.47
N HIS A 97 -0.68 4.80 -1.36
CA HIS A 97 -0.09 3.55 -0.88
C HIS A 97 1.07 3.08 -1.76
N ILE A 98 0.90 3.08 -3.09
CA ILE A 98 1.94 2.68 -4.05
C ILE A 98 3.14 3.61 -3.98
N ARG A 99 2.94 4.92 -3.93
CA ARG A 99 4.05 5.90 -3.83
C ARG A 99 4.96 5.58 -2.63
N HIS A 100 4.36 5.32 -1.47
CA HIS A 100 5.11 5.02 -0.25
C HIS A 100 5.67 3.61 -0.25
N GLY A 101 4.87 2.62 -0.65
CA GLY A 101 5.23 1.22 -0.72
C GLY A 101 6.40 0.97 -1.67
N PHE A 102 6.35 1.55 -2.87
CA PHE A 102 7.41 1.45 -3.87
C PHE A 102 8.74 1.96 -3.30
N TRP A 103 8.78 3.20 -2.80
CA TRP A 103 9.99 3.75 -2.18
C TRP A 103 10.52 2.93 -1.00
N SER A 104 9.64 2.41 -0.13
CA SER A 104 10.04 1.56 1.00
C SER A 104 10.55 0.18 0.58
N ALA A 105 9.98 -0.41 -0.47
CA ALA A 105 10.38 -1.73 -0.96
C ALA A 105 11.84 -1.72 -1.42
N PHE A 106 12.27 -0.67 -2.12
CA PHE A 106 13.67 -0.52 -2.54
C PHE A 106 14.64 -0.39 -1.35
N GLN A 107 14.20 0.15 -0.22
CA GLN A 107 15.01 0.17 1.00
C GLN A 107 15.11 -1.23 1.62
N THR A 108 14.00 -1.97 1.68
CA THR A 108 13.95 -3.31 2.27
C THR A 108 14.80 -4.32 1.51
N ILE A 109 14.84 -4.25 0.18
CA ILE A 109 15.67 -5.15 -0.64
C ILE A 109 17.16 -4.78 -0.67
N GLY A 110 17.57 -3.70 0.03
CA GLY A 110 18.97 -3.29 0.15
C GLY A 110 19.46 -2.28 -0.89
N ALA A 111 18.60 -1.76 -1.77
CA ALA A 111 18.96 -0.72 -2.74
C ALA A 111 19.02 0.71 -2.12
N ASN A 112 19.24 0.79 -0.81
CA ASN A 112 19.25 2.04 -0.04
C ASN A 112 20.60 2.76 -0.17
N HIS A 113 20.81 3.47 -1.29
CA HIS A 113 22.02 4.25 -1.53
C HIS A 113 21.68 5.74 -1.79
N PRO A 114 22.39 6.70 -1.18
CA PRO A 114 22.07 8.14 -1.27
C PRO A 114 22.09 8.69 -2.70
N LYS A 115 22.86 8.09 -3.61
CA LYS A 115 22.89 8.44 -5.05
C LYS A 115 21.61 8.10 -5.81
N TYR A 116 20.98 6.95 -5.52
CA TYR A 116 19.84 6.43 -6.31
C TYR A 116 18.49 6.65 -5.61
N MET A 117 18.48 6.80 -4.29
CA MET A 117 17.27 7.02 -3.50
C MET A 117 16.43 8.24 -3.93
N PRO A 118 17.02 9.42 -4.27
CA PRO A 118 16.26 10.54 -4.79
C PRO A 118 15.55 10.23 -6.10
N ALA A 119 16.23 9.54 -7.03
CA ALA A 119 15.65 9.13 -8.31
C ALA A 119 14.50 8.13 -8.12
N ILE A 120 14.69 7.13 -7.26
CA ILE A 120 13.65 6.14 -6.93
C ILE A 120 12.42 6.82 -6.33
N ARG A 121 12.59 7.85 -5.49
CA ARG A 121 11.47 8.62 -4.94
C ARG A 121 10.67 9.33 -6.02
N VAL A 122 11.34 9.96 -7.00
CA VAL A 122 10.66 10.62 -8.13
C VAL A 122 9.92 9.59 -8.99
N ILE A 123 10.57 8.47 -9.31
CA ILE A 123 9.95 7.37 -10.06
C ILE A 123 8.72 6.83 -9.32
N SER A 124 8.79 6.68 -8.00
CA SER A 124 7.65 6.24 -7.17
C SER A 124 6.44 7.17 -7.31
N ILE A 125 6.68 8.48 -7.39
CA ILE A 125 5.61 9.49 -7.56
C ILE A 125 5.02 9.39 -8.97
N LEU A 126 5.86 9.38 -10.00
CA LEU A 126 5.40 9.29 -11.39
C LEU A 126 4.61 8.02 -11.63
N PHE A 127 5.13 6.88 -11.17
CA PHE A 127 4.45 5.59 -11.28
C PHE A 127 3.08 5.59 -10.58
N SER A 128 3.01 6.15 -9.38
CA SER A 128 1.77 6.31 -8.64
C SER A 128 0.74 7.19 -9.38
N ILE A 129 1.16 8.30 -9.99
CA ILE A 129 0.28 9.19 -10.76
C ILE A 129 -0.24 8.48 -12.02
N ILE A 130 0.62 7.78 -12.75
CA ILE A 130 0.25 7.04 -13.97
C ILE A 130 -0.82 6.00 -13.65
N LEU A 131 -0.61 5.21 -12.60
CA LEU A 131 -1.61 4.22 -12.16
C LEU A 131 -2.89 4.89 -11.64
N GLY A 132 -2.77 5.99 -10.89
CA GLY A 132 -3.93 6.74 -10.40
C GLY A 132 -4.81 7.28 -11.53
N ILE A 133 -4.21 7.89 -12.56
CA ILE A 133 -4.93 8.39 -13.73
C ILE A 133 -5.48 7.22 -14.56
N GLY A 134 -4.67 6.20 -14.81
CA GLY A 134 -5.06 5.03 -15.59
C GLY A 134 -6.28 4.33 -15.00
N PHE A 135 -6.20 3.89 -13.75
CA PHE A 135 -7.32 3.21 -13.10
C PHE A 135 -8.48 4.14 -12.75
N GLY A 136 -8.21 5.42 -12.47
CA GLY A 136 -9.25 6.42 -12.20
C GLY A 136 -10.06 6.80 -13.44
N SER A 137 -9.48 6.70 -14.63
CA SER A 137 -10.17 7.00 -15.90
C SER A 137 -11.30 6.03 -16.22
N ILE A 138 -11.18 4.76 -15.81
CA ILE A 138 -12.17 3.70 -16.08
C ILE A 138 -13.55 4.05 -15.51
N PRO A 139 -13.73 4.27 -14.19
CA PRO A 139 -15.04 4.60 -13.62
C PRO A 139 -15.59 5.93 -14.14
N ILE A 140 -14.71 6.91 -14.43
CA ILE A 140 -15.13 8.21 -14.98
C ILE A 140 -15.67 8.04 -16.40
N TYR A 141 -14.94 7.35 -17.26
CA TYR A 141 -15.36 7.10 -18.64
C TYR A 141 -16.68 6.32 -18.68
N MET A 142 -16.77 5.24 -17.90
CA MET A 142 -17.98 4.42 -17.82
C MET A 142 -19.17 5.19 -17.23
N SER A 143 -18.95 6.12 -16.30
CA SER A 143 -20.02 6.98 -15.78
C SER A 143 -20.56 7.98 -16.81
N LEU A 144 -19.78 8.32 -17.84
CA LEU A 144 -20.18 9.27 -18.88
C LEU A 144 -20.81 8.58 -20.09
N THR A 145 -20.43 7.33 -20.37
CA THR A 145 -20.91 6.56 -21.54
C THR A 145 -21.90 5.45 -21.19
N GLY A 146 -22.11 5.18 -19.91
CA GLY A 146 -22.91 4.06 -19.39
C GLY A 146 -24.37 4.40 -19.08
#